data_AF-A0A4Q9VYN0-F1
#
_entry.id   AF-A0A4Q9VYN0-F1
#
_cell.length_a   1.000
_cell.length_b   1.000
_cell.length_c   1.000
_cell.angle_alpha   90.00
_cell.angle_beta   90.00
_cell.angle_gamma   90.00
#
_symmetry.space_group_name_H-M   'P 1'
#
loop_
_entity.id
_entity.type
_entity.pdbx_description
1 polymer ?
#
loop_
_entity_poly.entity_id
_entity_poly.type
_entity_poly.pdbx_seq_one_letter_code
_entity_poly.pdbx_strand_id
1 'polypeptide(L)'
;NGFIADTPGFSALDFDHIEKDDVKYYFKEINTFGNDCKFRNCNHIKEPKCNVKHQLENNNLAQFRYEHYLQLVNEISNRKVRY
;
A
#
# COMPACT_ATOMS: atom_id res chain seq x y z
N ASN A 1 28.64 14.09 13.29
CA ASN A 1 29.25 13.45 12.10
C ASN A 1 28.25 12.47 11.51
N GLY A 2 27.96 12.58 10.22
CA GLY A 2 27.06 11.68 9.48
C GLY A 2 27.71 11.22 8.18
N PHE A 3 27.19 10.15 7.59
CA PHE A 3 27.66 9.60 6.32
C PHE A 3 26.62 9.85 5.23
N ILE A 4 27.08 10.15 4.02
CA ILE A 4 26.25 10.29 2.82
C ILE A 4 26.77 9.26 1.81
N ALA A 5 25.86 8.46 1.26
CA ALA A 5 26.18 7.54 0.18
C ALA A 5 26.15 8.31 -1.16
N ASP A 6 27.19 8.13 -1.97
CA ASP A 6 27.35 8.78 -3.29
C ASP A 6 26.79 7.91 -4.44
N THR A 7 25.90 6.97 -4.13
CA THR A 7 25.24 6.09 -5.11
C THR A 7 23.73 6.23 -4.99
N PRO A 8 22.98 6.39 -6.10
CA PRO A 8 21.52 6.42 -6.06
C PRO A 8 20.96 5.13 -5.43
N GLY A 9 20.10 5.26 -4.43
CA GLY A 9 19.62 4.12 -3.63
C GLY A 9 18.70 3.14 -4.37
N PHE A 10 18.07 3.56 -5.47
CA PHE A 10 17.17 2.70 -6.26
C PHE A 10 17.43 2.94 -7.75
N SER A 11 18.10 1.99 -8.41
CA SER A 11 18.31 2.01 -9.87
C SER A 11 17.17 1.33 -10.64
N ALA A 12 16.44 0.43 -9.97
CA ALA A 12 15.24 -0.21 -10.46
C ALA A 12 14.29 -0.46 -9.27
N LEU A 13 12.99 -0.46 -9.53
CA LEU A 13 11.98 -0.83 -8.54
C LEU A 13 11.78 -2.34 -8.63
N ASP A 14 12.24 -3.04 -7.59
CA ASP A 14 11.99 -4.46 -7.39
C ASP A 14 11.09 -4.63 -6.17
N PHE A 15 10.05 -5.44 -6.31
CA PHE A 15 9.15 -5.77 -5.20
C PHE A 15 9.00 -7.28 -4.98
N ASP A 16 9.94 -8.09 -5.46
CA ASP A 16 9.85 -9.55 -5.41
C ASP A 16 9.81 -10.11 -3.98
N HIS A 17 10.22 -9.29 -3.01
CA HIS A 17 10.19 -9.56 -1.58
C HIS A 17 8.95 -8.99 -0.86
N ILE A 18 8.02 -8.37 -1.59
CA ILE A 18 6.84 -7.73 -1.01
C ILE A 18 5.60 -8.56 -1.30
N GLU A 19 4.96 -9.05 -0.24
CA GLU A 19 3.66 -9.68 -0.35
C GLU A 19 2.54 -8.65 -0.52
N LYS A 20 1.49 -9.05 -1.23
CA LYS A 20 0.32 -8.20 -1.49
C LYS A 20 -0.30 -7.64 -0.19
N ASP A 21 -0.41 -8.49 0.82
CA ASP A 21 -1.04 -8.13 2.08
C ASP A 21 -0.19 -7.15 2.91
N ASP A 22 1.11 -7.04 2.61
CA ASP A 22 2.02 -6.11 3.28
C ASP A 22 1.95 -4.69 2.74
N VAL A 23 1.48 -4.51 1.50
CA VAL A 23 1.44 -3.21 0.82
C VAL A 23 0.69 -2.15 1.65
N LYS A 24 -0.35 -2.57 2.38
CA LYS A 24 -1.14 -1.67 3.25
C LYS A 24 -0.31 -1.04 4.36
N TYR A 25 0.76 -1.68 4.82
CA TYR A 25 1.65 -1.18 5.87
C TYR A 25 2.63 -0.11 5.36
N TYR A 26 2.95 -0.13 4.06
CA TYR A 26 3.87 0.84 3.44
C TYR A 26 3.22 2.18 3.09
N PHE A 27 1.89 2.27 3.16
CA PHE A 27 1.13 3.51 3.03
C PHE A 27 0.68 3.98 4.41
N LYS A 28 1.32 5.04 4.93
CA LYS A 28 1.06 5.56 6.29
C LYS A 28 -0.43 5.84 6.54
N GLU A 29 -1.10 6.48 5.60
CA GLU A 29 -2.51 6.86 5.73
C GLU A 29 -3.41 5.61 5.75
N ILE A 30 -3.16 4.67 4.85
CA ILE A 30 -3.92 3.42 4.73
C ILE A 30 -3.70 2.55 5.97
N ASN A 31 -2.46 2.41 6.44
CA ASN A 31 -2.13 1.70 7.66
C ASN A 31 -2.83 2.33 8.88
N THR A 32 -2.79 3.66 9.00
CA THR A 32 -3.40 4.38 10.12
C THR A 32 -4.91 4.19 10.15
N PHE A 33 -5.59 4.44 9.03
CA PHE A 33 -7.05 4.29 8.93
C PHE A 33 -7.50 2.82 8.90
N GLY A 34 -6.62 1.90 8.50
CA GLY A 34 -6.89 0.47 8.45
C GLY A 34 -7.07 -0.17 9.83
N ASN A 35 -6.50 0.43 10.89
CA ASN A 35 -6.67 -0.05 12.27
C ASN A 35 -8.13 -0.05 12.73
N ASP A 36 -8.95 0.87 12.20
CA ASP A 36 -10.38 0.98 12.53
C ASP A 36 -11.27 0.21 11.55
N CYS A 37 -10.69 -0.61 10.67
CA CYS A 37 -11.49 -1.48 9.81
C CYS A 37 -12.23 -2.54 10.62
N LYS A 38 -13.47 -2.84 10.22
CA LYS A 38 -14.29 -3.89 10.84
C LYS A 38 -13.61 -5.27 10.79
N PHE A 39 -12.86 -5.54 9.73
CA PHE A 39 -12.19 -6.82 9.51
C PHE A 39 -10.68 -6.68 9.76
N ARG A 40 -10.10 -7.62 10.51
CA ARG A 40 -8.65 -7.66 10.80
C ARG A 40 -7.81 -7.87 9.54
N ASN A 41 -8.29 -8.66 8.58
CA ASN A 41 -7.60 -8.93 7.32
C ASN A 41 -8.20 -8.10 6.17
N CYS A 42 -8.53 -6.84 6.44
CA CYS A 42 -8.98 -5.93 5.39
C CYS A 42 -7.80 -5.55 4.50
N ASN A 43 -7.96 -5.76 3.20
CA ASN A 43 -7.05 -5.32 2.13
C ASN A 43 -7.50 -4.00 1.50
N HIS A 44 -8.59 -3.41 1.99
CA HIS A 44 -9.12 -2.10 1.59
C HIS A 44 -9.55 -2.02 0.11
N ILE A 45 -9.80 -3.14 -0.57
CA ILE A 45 -10.10 -3.19 -2.02
C ILE A 45 -11.59 -3.40 -2.28
N LYS A 46 -12.19 -4.44 -1.70
CA LYS A 46 -13.59 -4.85 -1.94
C LYS A 46 -14.37 -5.13 -0.66
N GLU A 47 -13.74 -4.99 0.50
CA GLU A 47 -14.39 -5.27 1.77
C GLU A 47 -15.55 -4.31 2.05
N PRO A 48 -16.68 -4.83 2.56
CA PRO A 48 -17.75 -3.99 3.08
C PRO A 48 -17.31 -3.31 4.39
N LYS A 49 -17.76 -2.08 4.62
CA LYS A 49 -17.46 -1.29 5.85
C LYS A 49 -15.96 -1.10 6.10
N CYS A 50 -15.20 -0.78 5.05
CA CYS A 50 -13.79 -0.43 5.15
C CYS A 50 -13.61 1.02 5.60
N ASN A 51 -12.95 1.26 6.74
CA ASN A 51 -12.68 2.61 7.24
C ASN A 51 -11.80 3.44 6.29
N VAL A 52 -10.83 2.81 5.60
CA VAL A 52 -9.99 3.50 4.59
C VAL A 52 -10.85 4.12 3.48
N LYS A 53 -11.85 3.39 2.98
CA LYS A 53 -12.77 3.91 1.95
C LYS A 53 -13.70 4.99 2.50
N HIS A 54 -14.15 4.85 3.74
CA HIS A 54 -14.91 5.90 4.41
C HIS A 54 -14.08 7.19 4.54
N GLN A 55 -12.79 7.09 4.88
CA GLN A 55 -11.90 8.23 4.96
C GLN A 55 -11.54 8.83 3.59
N LEU A 56 -11.54 8.01 2.53
CA LEU A 56 -11.46 8.47 1.15
C LEU A 56 -12.68 9.34 0.79
N GLU A 57 -13.89 8.87 1.09
CA GLU A 57 -15.14 9.62 0.85
C GLU A 57 -15.19 10.93 1.65
N ASN A 58 -14.63 10.95 2.86
CA ASN A 58 -14.54 12.14 3.71
C ASN A 58 -13.40 13.11 3.33
N ASN A 59 -12.66 12.87 2.24
CA ASN A 59 -11.46 13.63 1.83
C ASN A 59 -10.32 13.63 2.85
N ASN A 60 -10.30 12.70 3.81
CA ASN A 60 -9.21 12.50 4.76
C ASN A 60 -8.05 11.68 4.16
N LEU A 61 -8.33 10.94 3.08
CA LEU A 61 -7.34 10.25 2.25
C LEU A 61 -7.41 10.84 0.84
N ALA A 62 -6.26 11.24 0.30
CA ALA A 62 -6.21 11.76 -1.07
C ALA A 62 -6.48 10.66 -2.09
N GLN A 63 -7.33 10.94 -3.07
CA GLN A 63 -7.76 9.98 -4.10
C GLN A 63 -6.58 9.31 -4.81
N PHE A 64 -5.59 10.10 -5.24
CA PHE A 64 -4.41 9.58 -5.94
C PHE A 64 -3.57 8.62 -5.06
N ARG A 65 -3.55 8.81 -3.73
CA ARG A 65 -2.81 7.92 -2.82
C ARG A 65 -3.46 6.54 -2.79
N TYR A 66 -4.78 6.51 -2.74
CA TYR A 66 -5.55 5.27 -2.78
C TYR A 66 -5.44 4.58 -4.15
N GLU A 67 -5.44 5.34 -5.24
CA GLU A 67 -5.23 4.80 -6.59
C GLU A 67 -3.84 4.18 -6.77
N HIS A 68 -2.77 4.85 -6.30
CA HIS A 68 -1.42 4.30 -6.31
C HIS A 68 -1.30 3.02 -5.47
N TYR A 69 -1.99 2.97 -4.32
CA TYR A 69 -2.07 1.75 -3.52
C TYR A 69 -2.69 0.60 -4.31
N LEU A 70 -3.84 0.84 -4.96
CA LEU A 70 -4.50 -0.17 -5.78
C LEU A 70 -3.63 -0.62 -6.97
N GLN A 71 -2.92 0.31 -7.60
CA GLN A 71 -1.98 0.00 -8.68
C GLN A 71 -0.86 -0.93 -8.19
N LEU A 72 -0.17 -0.59 -7.10
CA LEU A 72 0.90 -1.42 -6.55
C LEU A 72 0.41 -2.80 -6.12
N VAL A 73 -0.73 -2.86 -5.44
CA VAL A 73 -1.36 -4.13 -5.04
C VAL A 73 -1.66 -4.99 -6.27
N ASN A 74 -2.14 -4.39 -7.36
CA ASN A 74 -2.43 -5.08 -8.60
C ASN A 74 -1.15 -5.52 -9.34
N GLU A 75 -0.10 -4.69 -9.36
CA GLU A 75 1.21 -5.02 -9.95
C GLU A 75 1.89 -6.18 -9.21
N ILE A 76 1.82 -6.19 -7.88
CA ILE A 76 2.33 -7.29 -7.05
C ILE A 76 1.46 -8.55 -7.24
N SER A 77 0.14 -8.41 -7.32
CA SER A 77 -0.77 -9.56 -7.52
C SER A 77 -0.65 -10.20 -8.91
N ASN A 78 -0.41 -9.40 -9.96
CA ASN A 78 -0.31 -9.88 -11.34
C ASN A 78 1.10 -10.36 -11.72
N ARG A 79 2.04 -10.29 -10.78
CA ARG A 79 3.38 -10.82 -11.00
C ARG A 79 3.29 -12.34 -11.14
N LYS A 80 3.64 -12.84 -12.32
CA LYS A 80 3.74 -14.29 -12.55
C LYS A 80 4.86 -14.81 -11.65
N VAL A 81 4.52 -15.65 -10.67
CA VAL A 81 5.51 -16.48 -9.97
C VAL A 81 6.22 -17.28 -11.06
N ARG A 82 7.47 -16.94 -11.35
CA ARG A 82 8.31 -17.74 -12.26
C ARG A 82 8.69 -18.99 -11.46
N TYR A 83 8.02 -20.10 -11.74
CA TYR A 83 8.38 -21.44 -11.26
C TYR A 83 9.66 -21.92 -11.93
#